data_AF-A0A7L1N456-F1
#
_entry.id   AF-A0A7L1N456-F1
#
_cell.length_a   1.000
_cell.length_b   1.000
_cell.length_c   1.000
_cell.angle_alpha   90.00
_cell.angle_beta   90.00
_cell.angle_gamma   90.00
#
_symmetry.space_group_name_H-M   'P 1'
#
loop_
_entity.id
_entity.type
_entity.pdbx_description
1 polymer ?
#
loop_
_entity_poly.entity_id
_entity_poly.type
_entity_poly.pdbx_seq_one_letter_code
_entity_poly.pdbx_strand_id
1 'polypeptide(L)' 'LGPPTGPPMSTQWGTQQGAEVTLQLLFLDGEEAFGDWSPTDSLYGARHLAAKMA' A
#
# COMPACT_ATOMS: atom_id res chain seq x y z
N LEU A 1 20.43 56.34 3.52
CA LEU A 1 20.48 55.03 2.84
C LEU A 1 19.88 54.01 3.80
N GLY A 2 18.58 53.77 3.72
CA GLY A 2 17.88 52.83 4.62
C GLY A 2 18.03 51.38 4.14
N PRO A 3 17.92 50.38 5.03
CA PRO A 3 17.98 48.98 4.65
C PRO A 3 16.77 48.62 3.76
N PRO A 4 16.92 47.71 2.78
CA PRO A 4 15.82 47.31 1.93
C PRO A 4 14.74 46.56 2.75
N THR A 5 13.54 47.14 2.83
CA THR A 5 12.35 46.52 3.42
C THR A 5 11.70 45.59 2.40
N GLY A 6 12.29 44.41 2.21
CA GLY A 6 11.64 43.28 1.56
C GLY A 6 11.28 42.21 2.60
N PRO A 7 10.14 41.52 2.48
CA PRO A 7 9.83 40.40 3.37
C PRO A 7 10.89 39.29 3.20
N PRO A 8 11.29 38.58 4.28
CA PRO A 8 12.17 37.44 4.13
C PRO A 8 11.45 36.38 3.28
N MET A 9 12.08 35.92 2.21
CA MET A 9 11.65 34.71 1.50
C MET A 9 11.73 33.55 2.49
N SER A 10 10.61 33.22 3.13
CA SER A 10 10.45 31.96 3.84
C SER A 10 10.39 30.86 2.79
N THR A 11 11.54 30.30 2.44
CA THR A 11 11.61 29.13 1.56
C THR A 11 11.00 27.94 2.30
N GLN A 12 9.69 27.74 2.10
CA GLN A 12 8.99 26.55 2.55
C GLN A 12 9.39 25.42 1.60
N TRP A 13 10.49 24.75 1.90
CA TRP A 13 10.82 23.47 1.30
C TRP A 13 9.84 22.44 1.87
N GLY A 14 8.73 22.23 1.18
CA GLY A 14 7.87 21.08 1.46
C GLY A 14 8.70 19.83 1.22
N THR A 15 9.07 19.12 2.29
CA THR A 15 9.62 17.77 2.16
C THR A 15 8.52 16.92 1.54
N GLN A 16 8.65 16.55 0.27
CA GLN A 16 7.80 15.52 -0.31
C GLN A 16 8.11 14.22 0.44
N GLN A 17 7.36 13.94 1.50
CA GLN A 17 7.38 12.63 2.13
C GLN A 17 6.91 11.64 1.07
N GLY A 18 7.80 10.76 0.64
CA GLY A 18 7.44 9.63 -0.22
C GLY A 18 6.34 8.82 0.48
N ALA A 19 5.48 8.17 -0.31
CA ALA A 19 4.43 7.32 0.24
C ALA A 19 5.03 6.30 1.22
N GLU A 20 4.39 6.13 2.39
CA GLU A 20 4.77 5.10 3.35
C GLU A 20 4.43 3.72 2.78
N VAL A 21 5.39 3.14 2.05
CA VAL A 21 5.29 1.80 1.48
C VAL A 21 6.01 0.83 2.40
N THR A 22 5.34 -0.27 2.72
CA THR A 22 5.90 -1.38 3.51
C THR A 22 5.81 -2.70 2.74
N LEU A 23 6.65 -3.66 3.09
CA LEU A 23 6.65 -5.00 2.50
C LEU A 23 5.82 -5.95 3.37
N GLN A 24 4.90 -6.69 2.75
CA GLN A 24 4.16 -7.76 3.39
C GLN A 24 4.36 -9.07 2.61
N LEU A 25 4.68 -10.15 3.32
CA LEU A 25 4.80 -11.49 2.74
C LEU A 25 3.59 -12.32 3.18
N LEU A 26 2.88 -12.89 2.21
CA LEU A 26 1.72 -13.77 2.44
C LEU A 26 2.06 -15.18 1.99
N PHE A 27 1.90 -16.14 2.89
CA PHE A 27 2.00 -17.56 2.57
C PHE A 27 0.58 -18.11 2.58
N LEU A 28 0.08 -18.39 1.39
CA LEU A 28 -1.28 -18.88 1.17
C LEU A 28 -1.25 -20.40 1.07
N ASP A 29 -2.33 -21.03 1.53
CA ASP A 29 -2.52 -22.49 1.53
C ASP A 29 -3.72 -22.87 0.66
N GLY A 30 -3.72 -24.09 0.12
CA GLY A 30 -4.77 -24.63 -0.74
C GLY A 30 -5.01 -23.80 -1.99
N GLU A 31 -3.97 -23.57 -2.79
CA GLU A 31 -4.12 -22.93 -4.10
C GLU A 31 -4.81 -23.87 -5.10
N GLU A 32 -4.54 -25.17 -4.98
CA GLU A 32 -5.01 -26.22 -5.87
C GLU A 32 -6.50 -26.52 -5.71
N ALA A 33 -7.10 -26.98 -6.80
CA ALA A 33 -8.43 -27.59 -6.80
C ALA A 33 -8.33 -29.07 -6.40
N PHE A 34 -9.34 -29.59 -5.71
CA PHE A 34 -9.45 -31.01 -5.42
C PHE A 34 -10.02 -31.79 -6.62
N GLY A 35 -10.88 -31.16 -7.41
CA GLY A 35 -11.39 -31.67 -8.69
C GLY A 35 -11.03 -30.72 -9.83
N ASP A 36 -12.04 -30.17 -10.49
CA ASP A 36 -11.86 -29.19 -11.55
C ASP A 36 -11.69 -27.78 -10.96
N TRP A 37 -10.75 -27.02 -11.53
CA TRP A 37 -10.52 -25.64 -11.13
C TRP A 37 -11.79 -24.81 -11.31
N SER A 38 -12.33 -24.32 -10.19
CA SER A 38 -13.57 -23.54 -10.19
C SER A 38 -13.54 -22.46 -9.11
N PRO A 39 -14.48 -21.48 -9.15
CA PRO A 39 -14.54 -20.41 -8.14
C PRO A 39 -14.70 -20.91 -6.70
N THR A 40 -15.24 -22.10 -6.52
CA THR A 40 -15.47 -22.73 -5.21
C THR A 40 -14.42 -23.79 -4.86
N ASP A 41 -13.82 -24.41 -5.87
CA ASP A 41 -12.80 -25.46 -5.76
C ASP A 41 -11.46 -24.95 -6.31
N SER A 42 -10.89 -23.97 -5.61
CA SER A 42 -9.53 -23.42 -5.77
C SER A 42 -9.29 -22.31 -4.74
N LEU A 43 -8.04 -21.85 -4.61
CA LEU A 43 -7.67 -20.61 -3.92
C LEU A 43 -8.26 -20.46 -2.50
N TYR A 44 -8.28 -21.55 -1.73
CA TYR A 44 -8.95 -21.62 -0.44
C TYR A 44 -8.40 -20.60 0.57
N GLY A 45 -7.08 -20.55 0.75
CA GLY A 45 -6.42 -19.62 1.66
C GLY A 45 -6.58 -18.17 1.23
N ALA A 46 -6.49 -17.89 -0.07
CA ALA A 46 -6.67 -16.54 -0.62
C ALA A 46 -8.09 -16.01 -0.41
N ARG A 47 -9.11 -16.84 -0.69
CA ARG A 47 -10.52 -16.47 -0.49
C ARG A 47 -10.85 -16.20 0.97
N HIS A 48 -10.34 -17.04 1.88
CA HIS A 48 -10.52 -16.83 3.32
C HIS A 48 -9.88 -15.51 3.76
N LEU A 49 -8.65 -15.23 3.34
CA LEU A 49 -7.98 -13.98 3.69
C LEU A 49 -8.71 -12.76 3.12
N ALA A 50 -9.11 -12.79 1.85
CA ALA A 50 -9.86 -11.71 1.23
C ALA A 50 -11.18 -11.40 1.97
N ALA A 51 -11.91 -12.43 2.40
CA ALA A 51 -13.14 -12.24 3.19
C ALA A 51 -12.90 -11.63 4.57
N LYS A 52 -11.70 -11.79 5.16
CA LYS A 52 -11.32 -11.16 6.44
C LYS A 52 -10.86 -9.72 6.28
N MET A 53 -10.44 -9.32 5.07
CA MET A 53 -9.93 -7.98 4.76
C MET A 53 -10.97 -7.08 4.07
N ALA A 54 -12.12 -7.65 3.69
CA ALA A 54 -13.28 -6.91 3.16
C ALA A 54 -14.04 -6.18 4.27
#